data_AF-A0A0L8LEM0-F1
#
_entry.id   AF-A0A0L8LEM0-F1
#
_cell.length_a   1.000
_cell.length_b   1.000
_cell.length_c   1.000
_cell.angle_alpha   90.00
_cell.angle_beta   90.00
_cell.angle_gamma   90.00
#
_symmetry.space_group_name_H-M   'P 1'
#
loop_
_entity.id
_entity.type
_entity.pdbx_description
1 polymer ?
#
loop_
_entity_poly.entity_id
_entity_poly.type
_entity_poly.pdbx_seq_one_letter_code
_entity_poly.pdbx_strand_id
1 'polypeptide(L)'
;MGSVGRRTVAVMAAALASLGAGSGVAATATPSSPAPCSGAECPSLKPVRLTTSQATLNVTQMQLENIHAMASDAITGEPIRGAKIVFATVGGRTLGAAFTDYDGVASITAPENLGPGTLQELLGGYEAALVGDGVHAPVGAHGAITVGTDQGPGVPGAPCSLCSDRGLKQDVVPVDWSR
;
A
#
# COMPACT_ATOMS: atom_id res chain seq x y z
N MET A 1 23.31 -52.34 14.61
CA MET A 1 22.46 -52.63 15.79
C MET A 1 22.39 -51.37 16.65
N GLY A 2 21.19 -50.95 17.05
CA GLY A 2 20.89 -49.81 17.93
C GLY A 2 20.48 -48.53 17.17
N SER A 3 19.23 -48.31 16.74
CA SER A 3 17.97 -48.03 17.49
C SER A 3 17.79 -46.57 17.93
N VAL A 4 17.09 -45.81 17.07
CA VAL A 4 15.94 -44.89 17.29
C VAL A 4 15.90 -43.98 18.54
N GLY A 5 15.65 -42.69 18.28
CA GLY A 5 15.11 -41.73 19.25
C GLY A 5 14.39 -40.55 18.59
N ARG A 6 13.24 -40.77 17.94
CA ARG A 6 12.30 -39.72 17.52
C ARG A 6 11.55 -39.21 18.76
N ARG A 7 11.61 -37.91 19.05
CA ARG A 7 10.66 -37.25 19.97
C ARG A 7 9.65 -36.47 19.15
N THR A 8 8.55 -37.13 18.83
CA THR A 8 7.29 -36.52 18.41
C THR A 8 6.55 -36.02 19.65
N VAL A 9 6.28 -34.73 19.75
CA VAL A 9 5.29 -34.19 20.68
C VAL A 9 4.04 -33.88 19.86
N ALA A 10 3.04 -34.73 20.03
CA ALA A 10 1.69 -34.48 19.56
C ALA A 10 0.95 -33.68 20.64
N VAL A 11 0.38 -32.53 20.27
CA VAL A 11 -0.69 -31.91 21.05
C VAL A 11 -1.90 -31.83 20.13
N MET A 12 -2.80 -32.78 20.35
CA MET A 12 -4.17 -32.75 19.87
C MET A 12 -4.94 -31.71 20.67
N ALA A 13 -5.58 -30.76 20.00
CA ALA A 13 -6.71 -30.04 20.55
C ALA A 13 -7.87 -30.18 19.56
N ALA A 14 -8.76 -31.12 19.88
CA ALA A 14 -10.05 -31.25 19.23
C ALA A 14 -10.99 -30.19 19.83
N ALA A 15 -11.56 -29.34 18.97
CA ALA A 15 -12.74 -28.54 19.31
C ALA A 15 -13.84 -28.88 18.30
N LEU A 16 -14.84 -29.63 18.78
CA LEU A 16 -16.11 -29.89 18.11
C LEU A 16 -16.94 -28.61 18.07
N ALA A 17 -17.41 -28.20 16.89
CA ALA A 17 -18.52 -27.27 16.75
C ALA A 17 -19.37 -27.64 15.52
N SER A 18 -20.49 -28.30 15.83
CA SER A 18 -21.79 -28.35 15.13
C SER A 18 -21.86 -27.98 13.63
N LEU A 19 -22.27 -28.96 12.82
CA LEU A 19 -22.86 -28.75 11.49
C LEU A 19 -24.22 -28.05 11.62
N GLY A 20 -24.32 -26.83 11.09
CA GLY A 20 -25.59 -26.19 10.74
C GLY A 20 -25.76 -26.21 9.23
N ALA A 21 -26.76 -26.94 8.73
CA ALA A 21 -27.17 -26.89 7.34
C ALA A 21 -27.96 -25.59 7.10
N GLY A 22 -27.39 -24.70 6.29
CA GLY A 22 -28.04 -23.47 5.85
C GLY A 22 -27.33 -22.94 4.61
N SER A 23 -27.97 -23.09 3.46
CA SER A 23 -27.46 -22.62 2.16
C SER A 23 -27.37 -21.10 2.15
N GLY A 24 -26.16 -20.58 2.28
CA GLY A 24 -25.82 -19.17 2.11
C GLY A 24 -24.32 -19.04 2.13
N VAL A 25 -23.69 -18.88 0.97
CA VAL A 25 -22.24 -18.65 0.87
C VAL A 25 -21.96 -17.26 1.41
N ALA A 26 -21.69 -17.16 2.71
CA ALA A 26 -21.05 -16.01 3.30
C ALA A 26 -19.57 -16.07 2.91
N ALA A 27 -19.12 -15.12 2.09
CA ALA A 27 -17.71 -14.89 1.83
C ALA A 27 -17.04 -14.53 3.17
N THR A 28 -16.36 -15.49 3.79
CA THR A 28 -15.43 -15.21 4.87
C THR A 28 -14.20 -14.55 4.25
N ALA A 29 -14.20 -13.22 4.20
CA ALA A 29 -12.95 -12.49 4.19
C ALA A 29 -12.22 -12.86 5.49
N THR A 30 -11.20 -13.72 5.40
CA THR A 30 -10.19 -13.80 6.45
C THR A 30 -9.59 -12.40 6.57
N PRO A 31 -9.76 -11.69 7.69
CA PRO A 31 -8.87 -10.57 7.94
C PRO A 31 -7.46 -11.17 7.98
N SER A 32 -6.57 -10.71 7.12
CA SER A 32 -5.13 -10.86 7.35
C SER A 32 -4.81 -10.03 8.59
N SER A 33 -5.14 -10.58 9.76
CA SER A 33 -4.71 -10.03 11.03
C SER A 33 -3.20 -10.21 11.06
N PRO A 34 -2.39 -9.14 11.14
CA PRO A 34 -0.98 -9.32 11.49
C PRO A 34 -1.00 -10.01 12.84
N ALA A 35 -0.26 -11.10 13.00
CA ALA A 35 -0.15 -11.77 14.29
C ALA A 35 0.19 -10.70 15.34
N PRO A 36 -0.68 -10.40 16.32
CA PRO A 36 -0.31 -9.51 17.40
C PRO A 36 0.63 -10.34 18.24
N CYS A 37 1.90 -10.07 18.03
CA CYS A 37 3.02 -10.48 18.83
C CYS A 37 2.61 -10.39 20.31
N SER A 38 2.24 -11.53 20.90
CA SER A 38 1.64 -11.64 22.24
C SER A 38 2.60 -12.42 23.13
N GLY A 39 3.55 -11.70 23.70
CA GLY A 39 4.58 -12.25 24.57
C GLY A 39 5.69 -11.24 24.85
N ALA A 40 6.45 -11.47 25.92
CA ALA A 40 7.53 -10.61 26.43
C ALA A 40 8.77 -10.49 25.51
N GLU A 41 8.67 -10.96 24.27
CA GLU A 41 9.79 -11.08 23.31
C GLU A 41 9.55 -10.30 22.01
N CYS A 42 8.51 -9.47 21.94
CA CYS A 42 8.38 -8.54 20.84
C CYS A 42 9.41 -7.43 21.04
N PRO A 43 10.46 -7.33 20.19
CA PRO A 43 11.36 -6.19 20.27
C PRO A 43 10.50 -4.95 20.16
N SER A 44 10.70 -3.98 21.07
CA SER A 44 10.02 -2.70 21.00
C SER A 44 10.51 -1.99 19.73
N LEU A 45 9.78 -2.21 18.63
CA LEU A 45 10.08 -1.59 17.35
C LEU A 45 9.70 -0.11 17.43
N LYS A 46 10.51 0.74 16.81
CA LYS A 46 10.22 2.15 16.69
C LYS A 46 8.97 2.36 15.84
N PRO A 47 7.99 3.14 16.31
CA PRO A 47 6.80 3.41 15.54
C PRO A 47 7.14 4.28 14.32
N VAL A 48 6.48 3.99 13.19
CA VAL A 48 6.72 4.66 11.91
C VAL A 48 5.45 5.35 11.43
N ARG A 49 5.60 6.54 10.86
CA ARG A 49 4.58 7.18 10.04
C ARG A 49 4.95 7.00 8.57
N LEU A 50 4.02 6.49 7.78
CA LEU A 50 4.16 6.34 6.34
C LEU A 50 3.11 7.21 5.64
N THR A 51 3.54 7.96 4.63
CA THR A 51 2.65 8.77 3.79
C THR A 51 2.98 8.54 2.34
N THR A 52 1.99 8.56 1.47
CA THR A 52 2.08 8.27 0.04
C THR A 52 1.67 9.47 -0.80
N SER A 53 2.12 9.45 -2.04
CA SER A 53 1.70 10.39 -3.06
C SER A 53 0.45 9.96 -3.80
N GLN A 54 -0.13 10.89 -4.55
CA GLN A 54 -0.97 10.53 -5.69
C GLN A 54 -0.08 10.09 -6.85
N ALA A 55 -0.36 8.90 -7.40
CA ALA A 55 0.26 8.39 -8.61
C ALA A 55 -0.60 8.70 -9.83
N THR A 56 0.03 8.69 -11.00
CA THR A 56 -0.62 9.02 -12.28
C THR A 56 -0.40 7.90 -13.29
N LEU A 57 -1.47 7.39 -13.91
CA LEU A 57 -1.40 6.49 -15.05
C LEU A 57 -1.32 7.31 -16.33
N ASN A 58 -0.15 7.29 -16.96
CA ASN A 58 0.05 7.75 -18.32
C ASN A 58 -0.40 6.65 -19.29
N VAL A 59 -1.61 6.81 -19.84
CA VAL A 59 -2.20 5.84 -20.78
C VAL A 59 -1.47 5.81 -22.12
N THR A 60 -0.79 6.88 -22.51
CA THR A 60 -0.04 6.91 -23.78
C THR A 60 1.24 6.08 -23.71
N GLN A 61 1.89 6.07 -22.54
CA GLN A 61 3.12 5.31 -22.29
C GLN A 61 2.85 3.99 -21.57
N MET A 62 1.59 3.72 -21.19
CA MET A 62 1.18 2.56 -20.42
C MET A 62 2.05 2.40 -19.17
N GLN A 63 2.16 3.48 -18.39
CA GLN A 63 3.08 3.57 -17.26
C GLN A 63 2.45 4.34 -16.09
N LEU A 64 2.66 3.84 -14.87
CA LEU A 64 2.40 4.55 -13.63
C LEU A 64 3.61 5.38 -13.21
N GLU A 65 3.33 6.61 -12.85
CA GLU A 65 4.31 7.64 -12.50
C GLU A 65 3.94 8.28 -11.17
N ASN A 66 4.88 9.05 -10.62
CA ASN A 66 4.73 9.76 -9.34
C ASN A 66 4.44 8.86 -8.14
N ILE A 67 4.71 7.55 -8.20
CA ILE A 67 4.55 6.63 -7.06
C ILE A 67 5.70 6.88 -6.08
N HIS A 68 5.38 7.41 -4.90
CA HIS A 68 6.37 7.53 -3.82
C HIS A 68 5.73 7.45 -2.44
N ALA A 69 6.54 7.05 -1.47
CA ALA A 69 6.20 7.03 -0.06
C ALA A 69 7.31 7.64 0.78
N MET A 70 6.94 8.40 1.80
CA MET A 70 7.83 8.97 2.79
C MET A 70 7.64 8.25 4.12
N ALA A 71 8.75 7.75 4.69
CA ALA A 71 8.79 7.12 6.00
C ALA A 71 9.51 8.03 6.99
N SER A 72 8.88 8.28 8.14
CA SER A 72 9.48 9.01 9.25
C SER A 72 9.20 8.34 10.58
N ASP A 73 10.09 8.56 11.55
CA ASP A 73 9.86 8.14 12.94
C ASP A 73 8.62 8.86 13.47
N ALA A 74 7.67 8.11 14.01
CA ALA A 74 6.39 8.68 14.43
C ALA A 74 6.49 9.58 15.68
N ILE A 75 7.61 9.50 16.42
CA ILE A 75 7.86 10.28 17.63
C ILE A 75 8.72 11.50 17.31
N THR A 76 9.85 11.31 16.62
CA THR A 76 10.80 12.42 16.35
C THR A 76 10.47 13.18 15.07
N GLY A 77 9.75 12.56 14.13
CA GLY A 77 9.52 13.10 12.79
C GLY A 77 10.73 13.01 11.86
N GLU A 78 11.83 12.40 12.30
CA GLU A 78 13.04 12.26 11.48
C GLU A 78 12.82 11.28 10.32
N PRO A 79 13.39 11.54 9.13
CA PRO A 79 13.27 10.65 7.99
C PRO A 79 14.00 9.32 8.23
N ILE A 80 13.35 8.21 7.91
CA ILE A 80 13.94 6.87 8.04
C ILE A 80 14.67 6.53 6.75
N ARG A 81 15.97 6.27 6.83
CA ARG A 81 16.84 6.01 5.67
C ARG A 81 17.09 4.52 5.47
N GLY A 82 17.18 4.08 4.21
CA GLY A 82 17.51 2.70 3.86
C GLY A 82 16.43 1.68 4.20
N ALA A 83 15.21 2.12 4.54
CA ALA A 83 14.09 1.23 4.78
C ALA A 83 13.48 0.76 3.47
N LYS A 84 13.16 -0.53 3.37
CA LYS A 84 12.53 -1.10 2.19
C LYS A 84 11.02 -0.85 2.20
N ILE A 85 10.53 -0.22 1.15
CA ILE A 85 9.10 -0.03 0.88
C ILE A 85 8.71 -0.86 -0.34
N VAL A 86 7.65 -1.64 -0.21
CA VAL A 86 7.02 -2.40 -1.29
C VAL A 86 5.77 -1.67 -1.72
N PHE A 87 5.62 -1.47 -3.02
CA PHE A 87 4.45 -0.86 -3.64
C PHE A 87 3.63 -1.94 -4.35
N ALA A 88 2.33 -1.96 -4.10
CA ALA A 88 1.40 -2.90 -4.73
C ALA A 88 0.09 -2.19 -5.04
N THR A 89 -0.66 -2.66 -6.03
CA THR A 89 -2.06 -2.24 -6.20
C THR A 89 -2.90 -2.68 -5.00
N VAL A 90 -4.10 -2.12 -4.85
CA VAL A 90 -5.06 -2.62 -3.85
C VAL A 90 -5.52 -4.07 -4.09
N GLY A 91 -5.35 -4.58 -5.31
CA GLY A 91 -5.57 -6.00 -5.66
C GLY A 91 -4.44 -6.93 -5.20
N GLY A 92 -3.36 -6.38 -4.62
CA GLY A 92 -2.20 -7.14 -4.13
C GLY A 92 -1.13 -7.41 -5.19
N ARG A 93 -1.28 -6.90 -6.41
CA ARG A 93 -0.27 -7.03 -7.48
C ARG A 93 0.90 -6.09 -7.20
N THR A 94 2.10 -6.65 -7.06
CA THR A 94 3.31 -5.86 -6.82
C THR A 94 3.64 -4.96 -8.01
N LEU A 95 3.79 -3.66 -7.74
CA LEU A 95 4.26 -2.65 -8.69
C LEU A 95 5.79 -2.55 -8.66
N GLY A 96 6.38 -2.69 -7.48
CA GLY A 96 7.83 -2.66 -7.30
C GLY A 96 8.23 -2.49 -5.83
N ALA A 97 9.52 -2.26 -5.60
CA ALA A 97 10.04 -1.93 -4.28
C ALA A 97 11.22 -0.97 -4.42
N ALA A 98 11.36 -0.07 -3.45
CA ALA A 98 12.47 0.86 -3.37
C ALA A 98 12.93 1.04 -1.91
N PHE A 99 14.13 1.56 -1.74
CA PHE A 99 14.67 1.91 -0.43
C PHE A 99 14.55 3.41 -0.21
N THR A 100 14.27 3.82 1.01
CA THR A 100 14.19 5.24 1.37
C THR A 100 15.57 5.91 1.29
N ASP A 101 15.59 7.11 0.72
CA ASP A 101 16.79 7.94 0.59
C ASP A 101 17.11 8.75 1.86
N TYR A 102 17.92 9.80 1.74
CA TYR A 102 18.31 10.69 2.83
C TYR A 102 17.15 11.50 3.44
N ASP A 103 16.11 11.74 2.64
CA ASP A 103 14.90 12.47 3.01
C ASP A 103 13.78 11.51 3.43
N GLY A 104 14.06 10.21 3.48
CA GLY A 104 13.11 9.17 3.89
C GLY A 104 12.13 8.80 2.78
N VAL A 105 12.42 9.14 1.52
CA VAL A 105 11.54 8.93 0.38
C VAL A 105 11.96 7.71 -0.42
N ALA A 106 11.03 6.82 -0.71
CA ALA A 106 11.19 5.74 -1.69
C ALA A 106 10.24 6.00 -2.86
N SER A 107 10.73 5.91 -4.09
CA SER A 107 9.96 6.18 -5.31
C SER A 107 10.18 5.13 -6.39
N ILE A 108 9.15 4.88 -7.19
CA ILE A 108 9.22 3.98 -8.35
C ILE A 108 8.41 4.55 -9.52
N THR A 109 8.69 4.03 -10.71
CA THR A 109 7.75 4.01 -11.83
C THR A 109 7.44 2.55 -12.16
N ALA A 110 6.24 2.27 -12.66
CA ALA A 110 5.83 0.91 -12.95
C ALA A 110 5.15 0.83 -14.33
N PRO A 111 5.59 -0.03 -15.25
CA PRO A 111 4.87 -0.26 -16.50
C PRO A 111 3.53 -0.93 -16.20
N GLU A 112 2.50 -0.57 -16.95
CA GLU A 112 1.15 -1.12 -16.82
C GLU A 112 0.69 -1.79 -18.11
N ASN A 113 -0.15 -2.80 -17.95
CA ASN A 113 -0.86 -3.43 -19.05
C ASN A 113 -2.34 -3.49 -18.66
N LEU A 114 -3.16 -2.75 -19.40
CA LEU A 114 -4.59 -2.61 -19.12
C LEU A 114 -5.34 -3.83 -19.66
N GLY A 115 -5.15 -4.96 -18.99
CA GLY A 115 -5.95 -6.15 -19.18
C GLY A 115 -7.38 -5.98 -18.65
N PRO A 116 -8.28 -6.94 -18.92
CA PRO A 116 -9.62 -6.94 -18.36
C PRO A 116 -9.54 -6.91 -16.82
N GLY A 117 -10.19 -5.92 -16.20
CA GLY A 117 -10.20 -5.76 -14.74
C GLY A 117 -9.06 -4.91 -14.16
N THR A 118 -7.99 -4.65 -14.92
CA THR A 118 -6.83 -3.88 -14.42
C THR A 118 -7.19 -2.43 -14.13
N LEU A 119 -8.07 -1.82 -14.95
CA LEU A 119 -8.50 -0.43 -14.71
C LEU A 119 -9.26 -0.29 -13.39
N GLN A 120 -10.14 -1.23 -13.06
CA GLN A 120 -10.89 -1.20 -11.80
C GLN A 120 -9.96 -1.35 -10.59
N GLU A 121 -8.95 -2.21 -10.71
CA GLU A 121 -7.89 -2.35 -9.71
C GLU A 121 -7.11 -1.04 -9.52
N LEU A 122 -6.65 -0.43 -10.61
CA LEU A 122 -5.88 0.82 -10.55
C LEU A 122 -6.71 1.99 -10.02
N LEU A 123 -7.99 2.08 -10.33
CA LEU A 123 -8.88 3.11 -9.76
C LEU A 123 -9.09 2.95 -8.25
N GLY A 124 -8.82 1.76 -7.69
CA GLY A 124 -8.75 1.54 -6.26
C GLY A 124 -7.48 2.10 -5.60
N GLY A 125 -6.46 2.47 -6.38
CA GLY A 125 -5.20 3.02 -5.91
C GLY A 125 -4.10 1.97 -5.71
N TYR A 126 -3.11 2.35 -4.92
CA TYR A 126 -1.98 1.51 -4.54
C TYR A 126 -1.74 1.58 -3.03
N GLU A 127 -1.05 0.58 -2.51
CA GLU A 127 -0.56 0.48 -1.15
C GLU A 127 0.97 0.55 -1.17
N ALA A 128 1.53 1.34 -0.27
CA ALA A 128 2.94 1.29 0.10
C ALA A 128 3.07 0.63 1.46
N ALA A 129 3.94 -0.36 1.58
CA ALA A 129 4.17 -1.07 2.83
C ALA A 129 5.66 -1.08 3.19
N LEU A 130 5.98 -0.57 4.37
CA LEU A 130 7.27 -0.80 5.00
C LEU A 130 7.22 -2.17 5.68
N VAL A 131 8.08 -3.09 5.23
CA VAL A 131 8.04 -4.52 5.63
C VAL A 131 8.51 -4.76 7.08
N GLY A 132 9.16 -3.76 7.68
CA GLY A 132 9.84 -3.87 8.96
C GLY A 132 11.26 -4.41 8.76
N ASP A 133 12.23 -3.75 9.38
CA ASP A 133 13.67 -4.06 9.24
C ASP A 133 14.28 -4.63 10.54
N GLY A 134 13.42 -4.97 11.52
CA GLY A 134 13.83 -5.41 12.86
C GLY A 134 14.12 -4.26 13.83
N VAL A 135 14.08 -3.01 13.37
CA VAL A 135 14.21 -1.79 14.20
C VAL A 135 12.92 -0.97 14.17
N HIS A 136 12.31 -0.85 12.99
CA HIS A 136 11.11 -0.09 12.71
C HIS A 136 9.90 -1.00 12.53
N ALA A 137 8.75 -0.58 13.06
CA ALA A 137 7.50 -1.33 12.95
C ALA A 137 6.98 -1.36 11.51
N PRO A 138 6.40 -2.49 11.05
CA PRO A 138 5.75 -2.54 9.74
C PRO A 138 4.54 -1.59 9.71
N VAL A 139 4.36 -0.88 8.59
CA VAL A 139 3.28 0.08 8.40
C VAL A 139 2.89 0.17 6.93
N GLY A 140 1.60 0.43 6.67
CA GLY A 140 1.03 0.60 5.33
C GLY A 140 0.44 2.00 5.13
N ALA A 141 0.40 2.46 3.88
CA ALA A 141 -0.25 3.70 3.48
C ALA A 141 -0.85 3.57 2.08
N HIS A 142 -2.08 4.08 1.93
CA HIS A 142 -2.84 4.05 0.68
C HIS A 142 -2.60 5.31 -0.15
N GLY A 143 -2.35 5.15 -1.45
CA GLY A 143 -2.23 6.24 -2.41
C GLY A 143 -3.24 6.09 -3.54
N ALA A 144 -3.82 7.21 -3.98
CA ALA A 144 -4.71 7.22 -5.14
C ALA A 144 -3.92 7.14 -6.45
N ILE A 145 -4.51 6.52 -7.48
CA ILE A 145 -4.03 6.59 -8.86
C ILE A 145 -5.05 7.37 -9.68
N THR A 146 -4.60 8.40 -10.38
CA THR A 146 -5.40 9.16 -11.35
C THR A 146 -4.96 8.83 -12.77
N VAL A 147 -5.79 9.15 -13.76
CA VAL A 147 -5.42 9.04 -15.17
C VAL A 147 -4.98 10.42 -15.65
N GLY A 148 -3.80 10.50 -16.26
CA GLY A 148 -3.27 11.77 -16.75
C GLY A 148 -1.78 11.71 -17.08
N THR A 149 -1.21 12.87 -17.35
CA THR A 149 0.24 13.08 -17.50
C THR A 149 0.74 14.12 -16.50
N ASP A 150 -0.08 14.43 -15.49
CA ASP A 150 0.17 15.46 -14.52
C ASP A 150 1.22 15.02 -13.50
N GLN A 151 2.28 15.82 -13.43
CA GLN A 151 3.20 15.88 -12.31
C GLN A 151 2.38 16.22 -11.06
N GLY A 152 2.37 15.32 -10.09
CA GLY A 152 1.70 15.54 -8.81
C GLY A 152 2.17 16.85 -8.14
N PRO A 153 1.37 17.44 -7.24
CA PRO A 153 1.76 18.66 -6.55
C PRO A 153 3.09 18.45 -5.80
N GLY A 154 4.16 19.16 -6.23
CA GLY A 154 5.45 19.14 -5.55
C GLY A 154 6.72 19.14 -6.40
N VAL A 155 6.66 19.13 -7.75
CA VAL A 155 7.88 19.12 -8.59
C VAL A 155 8.27 20.53 -9.04
N PRO A 156 9.45 21.07 -8.69
CA PRO A 156 9.90 22.39 -9.15
C PRO A 156 10.36 22.32 -10.61
N GLY A 157 9.84 23.21 -11.46
CA GLY A 157 10.47 23.54 -12.76
C GLY A 157 9.74 23.14 -14.04
N ALA A 158 8.49 22.65 -13.97
CA ALA A 158 7.67 22.45 -15.16
C ALA A 158 6.29 23.11 -14.94
N PRO A 159 6.00 24.26 -15.59
CA PRO A 159 4.65 24.80 -15.59
C PRO A 159 3.77 23.80 -16.34
N CYS A 160 2.91 23.13 -15.60
CA CYS A 160 1.82 22.33 -16.13
C CYS A 160 1.14 23.02 -17.32
N SER A 161 1.46 22.61 -18.54
CA SER A 161 0.74 23.03 -19.74
C SER A 161 -0.57 22.25 -19.90
N LEU A 162 -0.70 21.14 -19.17
CA LEU A 162 -1.86 20.26 -19.06
C LEU A 162 -1.94 19.69 -17.63
N CYS A 163 -1.85 20.55 -16.61
CA CYS A 163 -2.34 20.13 -15.29
C CYS A 163 -3.81 19.79 -15.48
N SER A 164 -4.19 18.60 -15.01
CA SER A 164 -5.56 18.17 -14.75
C SER A 164 -6.54 19.34 -14.60
N ASP A 165 -7.70 19.25 -15.25
CA ASP A 165 -8.80 20.23 -15.32
C ASP A 165 -9.37 20.72 -13.97
N ARG A 166 -8.69 20.40 -12.86
CA ARG A 166 -8.94 20.87 -11.49
C ARG A 166 -8.97 22.39 -11.38
N GLY A 167 -8.16 23.11 -12.17
CA GLY A 167 -8.24 24.58 -12.28
C GLY A 167 -9.52 25.04 -12.97
N LEU A 168 -9.90 24.39 -14.07
CA LEU A 168 -11.14 24.68 -14.81
C LEU A 168 -12.41 24.35 -14.01
N LYS A 169 -12.34 23.43 -13.05
CA LYS A 169 -13.44 23.14 -12.11
C LYS A 169 -13.66 24.25 -11.07
N GLN A 170 -12.66 25.08 -10.79
CA GLN A 170 -12.84 26.26 -9.92
C GLN A 170 -13.46 27.45 -10.67
N ASP A 171 -13.34 27.47 -12.00
CA ASP A 171 -13.94 28.50 -12.87
C ASP A 171 -15.38 28.17 -13.32
N VAL A 172 -15.99 27.09 -12.81
CA VAL A 172 -17.40 26.81 -13.04
C VAL A 172 -18.23 27.81 -12.22
N VAL A 173 -18.66 28.87 -12.89
CA VAL A 173 -19.69 29.80 -12.39
C VAL A 173 -20.87 28.97 -11.90
N PRO A 174 -21.32 29.13 -10.64
CA PRO A 174 -22.53 28.45 -10.17
C PRO A 174 -23.69 28.83 -11.09
N VAL A 175 -24.28 27.84 -11.76
CA VAL A 175 -25.53 28.04 -12.48
C VAL A 175 -26.59 28.26 -11.41
N ASP A 176 -27.09 29.49 -11.29
CA ASP A 176 -28.26 29.79 -10.49
C ASP A 176 -29.49 29.17 -11.16
N TRP A 177 -30.05 28.15 -10.53
CA TRP A 177 -31.27 27.47 -10.98
C TRP A 177 -32.54 28.10 -10.40
N SER A 178 -32.45 29.28 -9.82
CA SER A 178 -33.62 30.02 -9.32
C SER A 178 -34.37 30.64 -10.50
N ARG A 179 -35.45 29.99 -10.93
CA ARG A 179 -36.55 30.63 -11.66
C ARG A 179 -37.67 30.99 -10.70
#